data_AF-A0A1V4YW51-F1
#
_entry.id   AF-A0A1V4YW51-F1
#
_cell.length_a   1.000
_cell.length_b   1.000
_cell.length_c   1.000
_cell.angle_alpha   90.00
_cell.angle_beta   90.00
_cell.angle_gamma   90.00
#
_symmetry.space_group_name_H-M   'P 1'
#
loop_
_entity.id
_entity.type
_entity.pdbx_description
1 polymer ?
#
loop_
_entity_poly.entity_id
_entity_poly.type
_entity_poly.pdbx_seq_one_letter_code
_entity_poly.pdbx_strand_id
1 'polypeptide(L)'
;MRGTASNVGTGKIDAIVYRAGKSHPFYVSEHEASFARGPDLRSCLANLSRQVQEDVTTGMYPPANRAILHTFITTAGVTLDLRDGRRKQPFICRIDEVADRYGRQSFEAQCPTNYMRESGRTVADAMARLGDIIAARYEGESVTDLMRELPKRPMLTSIYPGKAKAERLVSALIRRENGGYEAQSLESDERAKGHNPLSALQNLEKSLSEADLRHAPVMQGEPVYCTLDVPLHLKEHVSIRRFFVPVSRYNGHAPAFYASCLPQAGISIRAKTFDEAVEAARDAIALEFREKSAEEVADTLKKPIMLTAARVSVN
;
A
#
# COMPACT_ATOMS: atom_id res chain seq x y z
N MET A 1 7.84 -34.86 26.69
CA MET A 1 8.04 -34.36 25.31
C MET A 1 7.68 -32.88 25.28
N ARG A 2 8.60 -32.02 24.83
CA ARG A 2 8.38 -30.58 24.63
C ARG A 2 7.46 -30.38 23.42
N GLY A 3 6.28 -29.79 23.64
CA GLY A 3 5.43 -29.31 22.56
C GLY A 3 5.99 -27.98 22.05
N THR A 4 6.83 -28.03 21.03
CA THR A 4 7.18 -26.87 20.22
C THR A 4 5.91 -26.34 19.56
N ALA A 5 5.39 -25.22 20.06
CA ALA A 5 4.55 -24.34 19.26
C ALA A 5 5.31 -24.09 17.96
N SER A 6 4.78 -24.60 16.85
CA SER A 6 5.40 -24.42 15.56
C SER A 6 5.42 -22.92 15.25
N ASN A 7 6.63 -22.37 15.07
CA ASN A 7 6.90 -21.02 14.55
C ASN A 7 6.50 -20.93 13.07
N VAL A 8 5.29 -21.36 12.71
CA VAL A 8 4.70 -21.05 11.42
C VAL A 8 4.07 -19.69 11.58
N GLY A 9 4.86 -18.64 11.30
CA GLY A 9 4.37 -17.28 11.11
C GLY A 9 3.33 -17.31 10.01
N THR A 10 2.07 -17.48 10.39
CA THR A 10 0.94 -17.57 9.48
C THR A 10 0.76 -16.23 8.78
N GLY A 11 0.93 -16.19 7.47
CA GLY A 11 0.51 -15.10 6.59
C GLY A 11 -0.92 -14.68 6.89
N LYS A 12 -1.07 -13.63 7.70
CA LYS A 12 -2.35 -13.03 8.03
C LYS A 12 -2.32 -11.63 7.47
N ILE A 13 -3.24 -11.34 6.56
CA ILE A 13 -3.47 -9.99 6.04
C ILE A 13 -4.46 -9.33 7.01
N ASP A 14 -4.09 -8.18 7.58
CA ASP A 14 -4.93 -7.49 8.57
C ASP A 14 -6.07 -6.68 7.92
N ALA A 15 -5.93 -6.31 6.65
CA ALA A 15 -6.98 -5.64 5.89
C ALA A 15 -6.83 -5.90 4.39
N ILE A 16 -7.95 -6.17 3.71
CA ILE A 16 -8.02 -6.28 2.24
C ILE A 16 -9.06 -5.29 1.74
N VAL A 17 -8.61 -4.28 1.02
CA VAL A 17 -9.50 -3.32 0.40
C VAL A 17 -9.64 -3.66 -1.08
N TYR A 18 -10.86 -3.68 -1.63
CA TYR A 18 -11.12 -4.06 -3.03
C TYR A 18 -11.38 -2.83 -3.89
N ARG A 19 -11.02 -2.97 -5.16
CA ARG A 19 -11.38 -2.05 -6.23
C ARG A 19 -12.32 -2.79 -7.17
N ALA A 20 -13.63 -2.66 -7.00
CA ALA A 20 -14.49 -3.05 -8.10
C ALA A 20 -14.54 -1.90 -9.12
N GLY A 21 -14.89 -2.23 -10.37
CA GLY A 21 -14.70 -1.37 -11.54
C GLY A 21 -15.51 -0.06 -11.50
N LYS A 22 -15.83 0.48 -12.67
CA LYS A 22 -16.47 1.80 -12.88
C LYS A 22 -17.71 2.11 -12.01
N SER A 23 -18.27 1.14 -11.28
CA SER A 23 -19.55 1.21 -10.57
C SER A 23 -19.56 0.60 -9.16
N HIS A 24 -18.42 0.25 -8.52
CA HIS A 24 -18.46 -0.49 -7.25
C HIS A 24 -17.21 -0.30 -6.34
N PRO A 25 -17.30 0.21 -5.11
CA PRO A 25 -16.23 0.19 -4.12
C PRO A 25 -16.55 -0.87 -3.05
N PHE A 26 -15.70 -1.90 -2.89
CA PHE A 26 -15.90 -2.86 -1.80
C PHE A 26 -14.77 -2.84 -0.80
N TYR A 27 -15.15 -3.12 0.43
CA TYR A 27 -14.29 -3.18 1.58
C TYR A 27 -14.64 -4.47 2.31
N VAL A 28 -13.64 -5.31 2.61
CA VAL A 28 -13.80 -6.46 3.50
C VAL A 28 -12.77 -6.32 4.61
N SER A 29 -13.24 -6.25 5.84
CA SER A 29 -12.38 -6.35 7.02
C SER A 29 -12.89 -7.46 7.91
N GLU A 30 -11.91 -8.11 8.53
CA GLU A 30 -11.98 -9.17 9.56
C GLU A 30 -12.73 -10.47 9.23
N HIS A 31 -13.56 -10.56 8.19
CA HIS A 31 -14.20 -11.82 7.83
C HIS A 31 -13.33 -12.71 6.92
N GLU A 32 -12.90 -13.85 7.48
CA GLU A 32 -12.29 -15.04 6.84
C GLU A 32 -10.99 -14.88 6.03
N ALA A 33 -10.53 -13.67 5.70
CA ALA A 33 -9.23 -13.43 5.07
C ALA A 33 -8.02 -13.62 6.03
N SER A 34 -8.29 -13.81 7.32
CA SER A 34 -7.31 -14.13 8.37
C SER A 34 -6.66 -15.52 8.24
N PHE A 35 -6.98 -16.25 7.16
CA PHE A 35 -6.44 -17.57 6.85
C PHE A 35 -5.84 -17.69 5.44
N ALA A 36 -5.22 -16.63 4.90
CA ALA A 36 -4.32 -16.76 3.75
C ALA A 36 -3.06 -17.59 4.13
N ARG A 37 -3.25 -18.89 4.36
CA ARG A 37 -2.23 -19.84 4.77
C ARG A 37 -1.57 -20.43 3.52
N GLY A 38 -0.26 -20.26 3.40
CA GLY A 38 0.53 -21.02 2.43
C GLY A 38 1.71 -20.24 1.88
N PRO A 39 2.66 -20.91 1.22
CA PRO A 39 3.81 -20.29 0.55
C PRO A 39 3.41 -19.40 -0.64
N ASP A 40 2.15 -19.43 -1.06
CA ASP A 40 1.63 -18.67 -2.19
C ASP A 40 0.42 -17.79 -1.81
N LEU A 41 0.71 -16.65 -1.18
CA LEU A 41 -0.25 -15.60 -0.83
C LEU A 41 -1.20 -15.26 -1.99
N ARG A 42 -0.66 -15.29 -3.21
CA ARG A 42 -1.37 -15.05 -4.45
C ARG A 42 -2.60 -15.93 -4.65
N SER A 43 -2.46 -17.24 -4.43
CA SER A 43 -3.57 -18.19 -4.62
C SER A 43 -4.72 -17.88 -3.67
N CYS A 44 -4.40 -17.46 -2.44
CA CYS A 44 -5.39 -17.01 -1.47
C CYS A 44 -6.13 -15.75 -1.96
N LEU A 45 -5.39 -14.77 -2.47
CA LEU A 45 -5.96 -13.53 -3.03
C LEU A 45 -6.87 -13.78 -4.24
N ALA A 46 -6.50 -14.74 -5.10
CA ALA A 46 -7.32 -15.11 -6.26
C ALA A 46 -8.66 -15.74 -5.85
N ASN A 47 -8.64 -16.67 -4.88
CA ASN A 47 -9.85 -17.30 -4.36
C ASN A 47 -10.79 -16.27 -3.72
N LEU A 48 -10.21 -15.38 -2.93
CA LEU A 48 -10.94 -14.33 -2.26
C LEU A 48 -11.55 -13.32 -3.26
N SER A 49 -10.81 -12.94 -4.30
CA SER A 49 -11.33 -12.10 -5.39
C SER A 49 -12.55 -12.73 -6.07
N ARG A 50 -12.55 -14.05 -6.26
CA ARG A 50 -13.68 -14.79 -6.85
C ARG A 50 -14.91 -14.75 -5.94
N GLN A 51 -14.73 -15.02 -4.65
CA GLN A 51 -15.83 -14.98 -3.67
C GLN A 51 -16.48 -13.59 -3.61
N VAL A 52 -15.68 -12.52 -3.55
CA VAL A 52 -16.22 -11.16 -3.55
C VAL A 52 -16.94 -10.87 -4.86
N GLN A 53 -16.45 -11.34 -6.01
CA GLN A 53 -17.17 -11.16 -7.27
C GLN A 53 -18.55 -11.83 -7.24
N GLU A 54 -18.67 -13.02 -6.65
CA GLU A 54 -19.95 -13.73 -6.45
C GLU A 54 -20.91 -12.89 -5.59
N ASP A 55 -20.46 -12.40 -4.42
CA ASP A 55 -21.25 -11.55 -3.52
C ASP A 55 -21.77 -10.27 -4.22
N VAL A 56 -20.97 -9.68 -5.09
CA VAL A 56 -21.35 -8.49 -5.86
C VAL A 56 -22.41 -8.82 -6.89
N THR A 57 -22.26 -9.94 -7.60
CA THR A 57 -23.25 -10.38 -8.59
C THR A 57 -24.59 -10.75 -7.96
N THR A 58 -24.60 -11.18 -6.69
CA THR A 58 -25.83 -11.45 -5.93
C THR A 58 -26.49 -10.19 -5.36
N GLY A 59 -25.89 -9.01 -5.56
CA GLY A 59 -26.45 -7.74 -5.11
C GLY A 59 -26.27 -7.46 -3.61
N MET A 60 -25.40 -8.20 -2.92
CA MET A 60 -25.14 -7.99 -1.49
C MET A 60 -24.51 -6.62 -1.19
N TYR A 61 -23.96 -5.95 -2.20
CA TYR A 61 -23.33 -4.65 -2.04
C TYR A 61 -23.87 -3.60 -3.04
N PRO A 62 -24.10 -2.35 -2.59
CA PRO A 62 -24.66 -1.30 -3.44
C PRO A 62 -23.69 -0.81 -4.52
N PRO A 63 -24.18 -0.37 -5.69
CA PRO A 63 -23.34 0.27 -6.71
C PRO A 63 -22.83 1.64 -6.27
N ALA A 64 -21.58 1.98 -6.62
CA ALA A 64 -21.05 3.33 -6.52
C ALA A 64 -21.59 4.23 -7.62
N ASN A 65 -21.84 5.49 -7.22
CA ASN A 65 -22.14 6.60 -8.12
C ASN A 65 -20.87 7.30 -8.67
N ARG A 66 -19.67 6.76 -8.39
CA ARG A 66 -18.37 7.37 -8.71
C ARG A 66 -17.43 6.31 -9.32
N ALA A 67 -16.66 6.73 -10.32
CA ALA A 67 -15.67 5.87 -10.97
C ALA A 67 -14.30 6.04 -10.30
N ILE A 68 -13.72 4.94 -9.79
CA ILE A 68 -12.35 4.94 -9.25
C ILE A 68 -11.36 4.89 -10.41
N LEU A 69 -10.65 6.00 -10.64
CA LEU A 69 -9.63 6.13 -11.67
C LEU A 69 -8.34 5.43 -11.27
N HIS A 70 -7.88 5.66 -10.05
CA HIS A 70 -6.67 5.04 -9.51
C HIS A 70 -6.69 5.01 -7.98
N THR A 71 -5.93 4.09 -7.39
CA THR A 71 -5.83 3.89 -5.95
C THR A 71 -4.37 4.03 -5.52
N PHE A 72 -4.10 4.84 -4.51
CA PHE A 72 -2.76 5.12 -3.99
C PHE A 72 -2.69 4.83 -2.50
N ILE A 73 -1.57 4.29 -2.05
CA ILE A 73 -1.35 3.95 -0.63
C ILE A 73 -0.30 4.84 -0.03
N THR A 74 -0.64 5.45 1.10
CA THR A 74 0.24 6.39 1.79
C THR A 74 -0.07 6.41 3.28
N THR A 75 0.45 7.41 3.98
CA THR A 75 0.17 7.64 5.39
C THR A 75 -0.35 9.03 5.69
N ALA A 76 -1.29 9.12 6.63
CA ALA A 76 -1.66 10.35 7.32
C ALA A 76 -0.83 10.46 8.59
N GLY A 77 0.01 11.49 8.68
CA GLY A 77 0.66 11.82 9.95
C GLY A 77 -0.30 12.60 10.84
N VAL A 78 -0.84 11.96 11.88
CA VAL A 78 -1.82 12.57 12.78
C VAL A 78 -1.18 12.84 14.14
N THR A 79 -1.47 14.00 14.73
CA THR A 79 -1.14 14.28 16.12
C THR A 79 -2.37 13.95 16.97
N LEU A 80 -2.22 12.98 17.86
CA LEU A 80 -3.27 12.49 18.75
C LEU A 80 -3.07 13.05 20.15
N ASP A 81 -4.13 13.62 20.71
CA ASP A 81 -4.19 14.04 22.11
C ASP A 81 -4.85 12.90 22.92
N LEU A 82 -4.04 11.89 23.26
CA LEU A 82 -4.46 10.71 24.01
C LEU A 82 -4.49 11.01 25.51
N ARG A 83 -5.22 10.21 26.29
CA ARG A 83 -5.25 10.32 27.76
C ARG A 83 -3.85 10.22 28.38
N ASP A 84 -3.00 9.37 27.80
CA ASP A 84 -1.65 9.11 28.31
C ASP A 84 -0.60 10.07 27.72
N GLY A 85 -1.02 11.08 26.95
CA GLY A 85 -0.17 12.13 26.42
C GLY A 85 -0.30 12.34 24.91
N ARG A 86 0.29 13.45 24.45
CA ARG A 86 0.26 13.85 23.04
C ARG A 86 1.27 13.06 22.21
N ARG A 87 0.85 12.46 21.10
CA ARG A 87 1.72 11.64 20.24
C ARG A 87 1.46 11.87 18.76
N LYS A 88 2.54 11.94 17.97
CA LYS A 88 2.44 11.85 16.51
C LYS A 88 2.42 10.39 16.07
N GLN A 89 1.40 9.99 15.33
CA GLN A 89 1.19 8.63 14.86
C GLN A 89 0.88 8.62 13.36
N PRO A 90 1.64 7.87 12.54
CA PRO A 90 1.25 7.61 11.16
C PRO A 90 0.11 6.58 11.10
N PHE A 91 -0.94 6.91 10.34
CA PHE A 91 -2.04 6.02 9.97
C PHE A 91 -1.97 5.69 8.50
N ILE A 92 -2.35 4.48 8.17
CA ILE A 92 -2.26 3.97 6.81
C ILE A 92 -3.53 4.36 6.11
N CYS A 93 -3.36 4.91 4.91
CA CYS A 93 -4.46 5.46 4.17
C CYS A 93 -4.42 4.93 2.75
N ARG A 94 -5.58 4.46 2.31
CA ARG A 94 -5.91 4.33 0.91
C ARG A 94 -6.43 5.69 0.44
N ILE A 95 -6.01 6.10 -0.74
CA ILE A 95 -6.55 7.28 -1.43
C ILE A 95 -7.02 6.83 -2.80
N ASP A 96 -8.31 6.98 -3.07
CA ASP A 96 -8.86 6.81 -4.39
C ASP A 96 -8.99 8.16 -5.08
N GLU A 97 -8.46 8.26 -6.29
CA GLU A 97 -8.86 9.31 -7.20
C GLU A 97 -10.13 8.88 -7.91
N VAL A 98 -11.20 9.65 -7.72
CA VAL A 98 -12.54 9.34 -8.19
C VAL A 98 -13.06 10.42 -9.13
N ALA A 99 -13.84 10.01 -10.13
CA ALA A 99 -14.59 10.91 -10.99
C ALA A 99 -16.10 10.71 -10.77
N ASP A 100 -16.83 11.81 -10.61
CA ASP A 100 -18.28 11.78 -10.59
C ASP A 100 -18.87 11.60 -12.01
N ARG A 101 -20.20 11.47 -12.09
CA ARG A 101 -20.94 11.35 -13.37
C ARG A 101 -20.76 12.53 -14.33
N TYR A 102 -20.27 13.67 -13.84
CA TYR A 102 -19.98 14.87 -14.63
C TYR A 102 -18.49 15.02 -14.95
N GLY A 103 -17.67 14.03 -14.62
CA GLY A 103 -16.23 14.04 -14.83
C GLY A 103 -15.45 14.90 -13.84
N ARG A 104 -16.08 15.40 -12.77
CA ARG A 104 -15.37 16.17 -11.73
C ARG A 104 -14.54 15.21 -10.89
N GLN A 105 -13.26 15.52 -10.76
CA GLN A 105 -12.31 14.74 -9.99
C GLN A 105 -12.31 15.15 -8.52
N SER A 106 -12.19 14.18 -7.64
CA SER A 106 -11.94 14.36 -6.21
C SER A 106 -11.10 13.20 -5.67
N PHE A 107 -10.62 13.35 -4.44
CA PHE A 107 -9.85 12.33 -3.75
C PHE A 107 -10.63 11.84 -2.54
N GLU A 108 -10.82 10.53 -2.42
CA GLU A 108 -11.43 9.87 -1.26
C GLU A 108 -10.32 9.17 -0.48
N ALA A 109 -10.05 9.65 0.73
CA ALA A 109 -9.09 9.04 1.64
C ALA A 109 -9.82 8.15 2.64
N GLN A 110 -9.31 6.95 2.88
CA GLN A 110 -9.85 5.99 3.82
C GLN A 110 -8.75 5.41 4.70
N CYS A 111 -8.99 5.35 6.01
CA CYS A 111 -8.17 4.57 6.93
C CYS A 111 -8.75 3.15 7.04
N PRO A 112 -8.06 2.10 6.52
CA PRO A 112 -8.67 0.78 6.41
C PRO A 112 -8.96 0.09 7.73
N THR A 113 -8.32 0.47 8.83
CA THR A 113 -8.51 -0.22 10.13
C THR A 113 -9.74 0.23 10.89
N ASN A 114 -10.22 1.46 10.64
CA ASN A 114 -11.26 2.07 11.47
C ASN A 114 -12.45 2.59 10.65
N TYR A 115 -12.53 2.21 9.38
CA TYR A 115 -13.64 2.57 8.48
C TYR A 115 -13.85 4.08 8.30
N MET A 116 -12.93 4.91 8.78
CA MET A 116 -12.97 6.36 8.64
C MET A 116 -12.65 6.71 7.19
N ARG A 117 -13.52 7.51 6.58
CA ARG A 117 -13.40 7.95 5.20
C ARG A 117 -13.70 9.44 5.11
N GLU A 118 -12.93 10.12 4.29
CA GLU A 118 -13.16 11.52 3.97
C GLU A 118 -12.85 11.84 2.52
N SER A 119 -13.36 12.97 2.04
CA SER A 119 -13.12 13.40 0.67
C SER A 119 -12.62 14.84 0.60
N GLY A 120 -11.79 15.10 -0.40
CA GLY A 120 -11.20 16.42 -0.65
C GLY A 120 -10.99 16.69 -2.13
N ARG A 121 -10.75 17.96 -2.47
CA ARG A 121 -10.43 18.37 -3.85
C ARG A 121 -9.00 18.02 -4.26
N THR A 122 -8.13 17.85 -3.27
CA THR A 122 -6.72 17.47 -3.45
C THR A 122 -6.38 16.36 -2.47
N VAL A 123 -5.28 15.65 -2.72
CA VAL A 123 -4.73 14.67 -1.76
C VAL A 123 -4.49 15.32 -0.40
N ALA A 124 -3.90 16.51 -0.35
CA ALA A 124 -3.61 17.20 0.90
C ALA A 124 -4.88 17.54 1.69
N ASP A 125 -5.93 17.99 1.00
CA ASP A 125 -7.24 18.32 1.59
C ASP A 125 -7.93 17.05 2.13
N ALA A 126 -7.99 15.97 1.34
CA ALA A 126 -8.57 14.71 1.78
C ALA A 126 -7.85 14.11 3.00
N MET A 127 -6.52 14.18 3.00
CA MET A 127 -5.69 13.66 4.09
C MET A 127 -5.74 14.50 5.36
N ALA A 128 -5.83 15.84 5.24
CA ALA A 128 -6.03 16.72 6.38
C ALA A 128 -7.37 16.42 7.08
N ARG A 129 -8.47 16.37 6.32
CA ARG A 129 -9.80 16.02 6.83
C ARG A 129 -9.84 14.65 7.47
N LEU A 130 -9.25 13.64 6.82
CA LEU A 130 -9.16 12.30 7.40
C LEU A 130 -8.37 12.33 8.72
N GLY A 131 -7.28 13.10 8.78
CA GLY A 131 -6.48 13.29 9.98
C GLY A 131 -7.28 13.91 11.14
N ASP A 132 -8.11 14.91 10.85
CA ASP A 132 -8.97 15.55 11.86
C ASP A 132 -9.99 14.55 12.43
N ILE A 133 -10.59 13.71 11.58
CA ILE A 133 -11.53 12.66 12.03
C ILE A 133 -10.82 11.59 12.85
N ILE A 134 -9.63 11.16 12.43
CA ILE A 134 -8.82 10.21 13.20
C ILE A 134 -8.47 10.80 14.57
N ALA A 135 -8.05 12.07 14.63
CA ALA A 135 -7.73 12.73 15.88
C ALA A 135 -8.95 12.80 16.81
N ALA A 136 -10.10 13.23 16.29
CA ALA A 136 -11.35 13.28 17.06
C ALA A 136 -11.81 11.90 17.55
N ARG A 137 -11.64 10.83 16.74
CA ARG A 137 -11.97 9.46 17.14
C ARG A 137 -11.16 8.98 18.34
N TYR A 138 -9.89 9.40 18.43
CA TYR A 138 -8.95 8.94 19.46
C TYR A 138 -8.75 9.94 20.60
N GLU A 139 -9.45 11.06 20.60
CA GLU A 139 -9.37 12.05 21.67
C GLU A 139 -9.71 11.42 23.02
N GLY A 140 -8.78 11.47 23.96
CA GLY A 140 -8.96 10.90 25.29
C GLY A 140 -8.90 9.36 25.37
N GLU A 141 -8.65 8.65 24.27
CA GLU A 141 -8.38 7.20 24.27
C GLU A 141 -7.01 6.89 24.89
N SER A 142 -6.80 5.65 25.34
CA SER A 142 -5.50 5.22 25.83
C SER A 142 -4.55 4.82 24.69
N VAL A 143 -3.24 4.86 24.95
CA VAL A 143 -2.23 4.35 23.99
C VAL A 143 -2.46 2.85 23.73
N THR A 144 -2.94 2.09 24.71
CA THR A 144 -3.22 0.66 24.54
C THR A 144 -4.36 0.41 23.57
N ASP A 145 -5.42 1.21 23.62
CA ASP A 145 -6.57 1.10 22.71
C ASP A 145 -6.16 1.44 21.26
N LEU A 146 -5.39 2.52 21.10
CA LEU A 146 -4.77 2.86 19.82
C LEU A 146 -3.91 1.70 19.27
N MET A 147 -3.01 1.14 20.09
CA MET A 147 -2.13 0.05 19.67
C MET A 147 -2.88 -1.26 19.36
N ARG A 148 -4.11 -1.42 19.86
CA ARG A 148 -4.99 -2.54 19.51
C ARG A 148 -5.58 -2.37 18.11
N GLU A 149 -5.99 -1.15 17.76
CA GLU A 149 -6.65 -0.82 16.49
C GLU A 149 -5.66 -0.56 15.34
N LEU A 150 -4.42 -0.19 15.64
CA LEU A 150 -3.39 -0.06 14.61
C LEU A 150 -3.12 -1.42 13.95
N PRO A 151 -3.04 -1.48 12.61
CA PRO A 151 -2.75 -2.72 11.90
C PRO A 151 -1.35 -3.20 12.29
N LYS A 152 -1.20 -4.51 12.45
CA LYS A 152 0.03 -5.18 12.90
C LYS A 152 0.65 -6.03 11.81
N ARG A 153 -0.02 -6.20 10.66
CA ARG A 153 0.36 -7.11 9.58
C ARG A 153 0.14 -6.47 8.20
N PRO A 154 0.65 -7.10 7.12
CA PRO A 154 0.51 -6.59 5.76
C PRO A 154 -0.93 -6.20 5.42
N MET A 155 -1.07 -5.14 4.64
CA MET A 155 -2.35 -4.59 4.21
C MET A 155 -2.44 -4.66 2.69
N LEU A 156 -3.42 -5.38 2.19
CA LEU A 156 -3.73 -5.32 0.77
C LEU A 156 -4.75 -4.21 0.55
N THR A 157 -4.52 -3.38 -0.45
CA THR A 157 -5.23 -2.11 -0.55
C THR A 157 -6.09 -1.97 -1.79
N SER A 158 -5.85 -2.82 -2.79
CA SER A 158 -6.74 -3.01 -3.93
C SER A 158 -6.60 -4.44 -4.46
N ILE A 159 -7.75 -5.02 -4.79
CA ILE A 159 -7.88 -6.18 -5.67
C ILE A 159 -8.86 -5.74 -6.75
N TYR A 160 -8.47 -5.84 -8.02
CA TYR A 160 -9.38 -5.66 -9.14
C TYR A 160 -10.05 -7.00 -9.50
N PRO A 161 -11.36 -7.20 -9.24
CA PRO A 161 -12.06 -8.46 -9.47
C PRO A 161 -12.54 -8.62 -10.93
N GLY A 162 -12.37 -7.59 -11.78
CA GLY A 162 -12.72 -7.71 -13.20
C GLY A 162 -11.68 -8.53 -13.96
N LYS A 163 -12.04 -8.99 -15.18
CA LYS A 163 -11.03 -9.48 -16.12
C LYS A 163 -10.06 -8.33 -16.39
N ALA A 164 -8.82 -8.45 -15.90
CA ALA A 164 -7.77 -7.53 -16.27
C ALA A 164 -7.65 -7.56 -17.80
N LYS A 165 -7.61 -6.38 -18.43
CA LYS A 165 -7.05 -6.30 -19.79
C LYS A 165 -5.63 -6.87 -19.75
N ALA A 166 -5.06 -7.22 -20.90
CA ALA A 166 -3.67 -7.67 -20.99
C ALA A 166 -2.67 -6.52 -20.71
N GLU A 167 -2.86 -5.81 -19.60
CA GLU A 167 -2.01 -4.75 -19.08
C GLU A 167 -0.94 -5.43 -18.21
N ARG A 168 0.32 -5.07 -18.46
CA ARG A 168 1.42 -5.43 -17.56
C ARG A 168 1.40 -4.46 -16.39
N LEU A 169 1.63 -4.96 -15.18
CA LEU A 169 1.70 -4.12 -13.99
C LEU A 169 3.15 -3.96 -13.54
N VAL A 170 3.48 -2.75 -13.08
CA VAL A 170 4.79 -2.35 -12.54
C VAL A 170 4.53 -1.58 -11.25
N SER A 171 5.35 -1.76 -10.21
CA SER A 171 5.14 -1.02 -8.96
C SER A 171 5.62 0.42 -9.18
N ALA A 172 4.85 1.39 -8.72
CA ALA A 172 5.16 2.80 -8.89
C ALA A 172 5.19 3.52 -7.56
N LEU A 173 6.16 4.42 -7.43
CA LEU A 173 6.32 5.34 -6.33
C LEU A 173 6.02 6.74 -6.81
N ILE A 174 5.14 7.45 -6.12
CA ILE A 174 4.81 8.83 -6.41
C ILE A 174 5.26 9.69 -5.23
N ARG A 175 6.05 10.72 -5.56
CA ARG A 175 6.53 11.72 -4.61
C ARG A 175 5.99 13.09 -5.00
N ARG A 176 5.72 13.91 -4.00
CA ARG A 176 5.46 15.33 -4.23
C ARG A 176 6.79 16.05 -4.48
N GLU A 177 6.87 16.75 -5.59
CA GLU A 177 8.04 17.56 -5.98
C GLU A 177 7.59 19.01 -6.20
N ASN A 178 8.50 19.98 -6.16
CA ASN A 178 8.18 21.41 -6.19
C ASN A 178 7.13 21.80 -7.26
N GLY A 179 5.89 22.08 -6.83
CA GLY A 179 4.78 22.47 -7.72
C GLY A 179 4.01 21.33 -8.41
N GLY A 180 4.31 20.06 -8.11
CA GLY A 180 3.65 18.91 -8.73
C GLY A 180 4.02 17.56 -8.10
N TYR A 181 4.06 16.52 -8.94
CA TYR A 181 4.32 15.14 -8.55
C TYR A 181 5.29 14.48 -9.54
N GLU A 182 6.12 13.58 -9.04
CA GLU A 182 6.95 12.67 -9.84
C GLU A 182 6.54 11.23 -9.53
N ALA A 183 6.24 10.47 -10.58
CA ALA A 183 6.05 9.03 -10.53
C ALA A 183 7.33 8.35 -11.01
N GLN A 184 7.79 7.35 -10.27
CA GLN A 184 8.99 6.56 -10.54
C GLN A 184 8.61 5.08 -10.56
N SER A 185 9.09 4.36 -11.57
CA SER A 185 9.07 2.90 -11.60
C SER A 185 9.98 2.35 -10.51
N LEU A 186 9.53 1.32 -9.81
CA LEU A 186 10.35 0.63 -8.81
C LEU A 186 11.18 -0.50 -9.42
N GLU A 187 10.94 -0.82 -10.69
CA GLU A 187 11.58 -1.90 -11.43
C GLU A 187 12.47 -1.41 -12.58
N SER A 188 12.46 -0.10 -12.88
CA SER A 188 13.28 0.52 -13.91
C SER A 188 13.66 1.96 -13.53
N ASP A 189 14.57 2.56 -14.29
CA ASP A 189 15.00 3.95 -14.09
C ASP A 189 13.98 4.99 -14.57
N GLU A 190 12.84 4.54 -15.12
CA GLU A 190 11.80 5.40 -15.68
C GLU A 190 11.14 6.28 -14.62
N ARG A 191 11.01 7.56 -14.95
CA ARG A 191 10.39 8.59 -14.10
C ARG A 191 9.63 9.56 -14.97
N ALA A 192 8.49 10.04 -14.47
CA ALA A 192 7.70 11.04 -15.14
C ALA A 192 7.07 12.03 -14.17
N LYS A 193 6.93 13.29 -14.59
CA LYS A 193 6.34 14.37 -13.79
C LYS A 193 4.90 14.65 -14.21
N GLY A 194 4.12 15.19 -13.27
CA GLY A 194 2.74 15.61 -13.48
C GLY A 194 2.30 16.69 -12.49
N HIS A 195 1.14 17.29 -12.75
CA HIS A 195 0.56 18.33 -11.91
C HIS A 195 -0.22 17.75 -10.71
N ASN A 196 -0.73 16.53 -10.86
CA ASN A 196 -1.37 15.73 -9.82
C ASN A 196 -0.84 14.26 -9.88
N PRO A 197 -1.11 13.42 -8.87
CA PRO A 197 -0.60 12.03 -8.83
C PRO A 197 -0.98 11.20 -10.06
N LEU A 198 -2.25 11.26 -10.51
CA LEU A 198 -2.70 10.52 -11.70
C LEU A 198 -1.98 10.95 -12.97
N SER A 199 -1.81 12.25 -13.20
CA SER A 199 -1.12 12.75 -14.39
C SER A 199 0.36 12.34 -14.39
N ALA A 200 1.03 12.33 -13.23
CA ALA A 200 2.40 11.85 -13.12
C ALA A 200 2.47 10.34 -13.44
N LEU A 201 1.51 9.58 -12.92
CA LEU A 201 1.40 8.14 -13.20
C LEU A 201 1.10 7.86 -14.67
N GLN A 202 0.15 8.55 -15.29
CA GLN A 202 -0.20 8.36 -16.71
C GLN A 202 0.98 8.68 -17.62
N ASN A 203 1.77 9.70 -17.28
CA ASN A 203 3.00 10.00 -18.00
C ASN A 203 4.06 8.90 -17.83
N LEU A 204 4.16 8.30 -16.64
CA LEU A 204 5.04 7.14 -16.39
C LEU A 204 4.56 5.90 -17.16
N GLU A 205 3.26 5.60 -17.13
CA GLU A 205 2.63 4.51 -17.88
C GLU A 205 2.89 4.63 -19.38
N LYS A 206 2.82 5.86 -19.91
CA LYS A 206 3.17 6.16 -21.29
C LYS A 206 4.65 5.87 -21.57
N SER A 207 5.56 6.40 -20.74
CA SER A 207 7.02 6.15 -20.88
C SER A 207 7.35 4.66 -20.85
N LEU A 208 6.77 3.93 -19.89
CA LEU A 208 6.95 2.49 -19.75
C LEU A 208 6.37 1.69 -20.93
N SER A 209 5.26 2.12 -21.52
CA SER A 209 4.65 1.44 -22.68
C SER A 209 5.44 1.68 -23.97
N GLU A 210 6.23 2.76 -24.03
CA GLU A 210 7.14 3.06 -25.13
C GLU A 210 8.50 2.35 -24.96
N ALA A 211 8.83 1.87 -23.76
CA ALA A 211 10.07 1.15 -23.48
C ALA A 211 10.05 -0.31 -23.96
N ASP A 212 11.21 -0.83 -24.41
CA ASP A 212 11.34 -2.25 -24.77
C ASP A 212 11.39 -3.13 -23.51
N LEU A 213 10.21 -3.58 -23.08
CA LEU A 213 10.05 -4.40 -21.89
C LEU A 213 9.96 -5.90 -22.19
N ARG A 214 10.34 -6.37 -23.39
CA ARG A 214 10.17 -7.79 -23.80
C ARG A 214 10.84 -8.80 -22.84
N HIS A 215 11.89 -8.37 -22.14
CA HIS A 215 12.62 -9.20 -21.18
C HIS A 215 12.37 -8.83 -19.72
N ALA A 216 11.58 -7.78 -19.46
CA ALA A 216 11.35 -7.32 -18.09
C ALA A 216 10.39 -8.27 -17.35
N PRO A 217 10.67 -8.60 -16.08
CA PRO A 217 9.79 -9.42 -15.26
C PRO A 217 8.40 -8.77 -15.19
N VAL A 218 7.34 -9.56 -15.45
CA VAL A 218 5.95 -9.07 -15.40
C VAL A 218 5.36 -9.41 -14.04
N MET A 219 4.87 -8.39 -13.34
CA MET A 219 4.07 -8.62 -12.15
C MET A 219 2.82 -9.37 -12.54
N GLN A 220 2.51 -10.45 -11.83
CA GLN A 220 1.31 -11.21 -12.14
C GLN A 220 0.05 -10.37 -11.79
N GLY A 221 0.13 -9.31 -10.96
CA GLY A 221 -0.98 -8.53 -10.38
C GLY A 221 -0.48 -7.31 -9.59
N GLU A 222 -1.37 -6.56 -8.92
CA GLU A 222 -0.99 -5.39 -8.07
C GLU A 222 -0.08 -5.80 -6.89
N PRO A 223 0.80 -4.90 -6.39
CA PRO A 223 1.65 -5.18 -5.23
C PRO A 223 0.82 -5.37 -3.95
N VAL A 224 1.32 -6.19 -3.03
CA VAL A 224 0.85 -6.24 -1.64
C VAL A 224 1.63 -5.21 -0.83
N TYR A 225 0.96 -4.26 -0.18
CA TYR A 225 1.62 -3.23 0.61
C TYR A 225 1.78 -3.66 2.07
N CYS A 226 3.00 -3.94 2.48
CA CYS A 226 3.28 -4.45 3.82
C CYS A 226 3.61 -3.30 4.78
N THR A 227 3.08 -3.40 5.99
CA THR A 227 3.55 -2.62 7.15
C THR A 227 4.63 -3.38 7.86
N LEU A 228 5.83 -2.82 7.92
CA LEU A 228 6.94 -3.45 8.62
C LEU A 228 7.30 -2.60 9.84
N ASP A 229 7.10 -3.16 11.03
CA ASP A 229 7.75 -2.63 12.23
C ASP A 229 9.21 -3.11 12.21
N VAL A 230 10.14 -2.15 12.14
CA VAL A 230 11.58 -2.36 12.01
C VAL A 230 12.27 -1.78 13.24
N PRO A 231 12.99 -2.58 14.03
CA PRO A 231 13.88 -2.05 15.07
C PRO A 231 15.10 -1.42 14.39
N LEU A 232 15.19 -0.10 14.43
CA LEU A 232 16.32 0.67 13.92
C LEU A 232 17.33 0.87 15.04
N HIS A 233 18.54 0.36 14.84
CA HIS A 233 19.69 0.69 15.67
C HIS A 233 20.22 2.03 15.17
N LEU A 234 19.85 3.15 15.79
CA LEU A 234 20.34 4.47 15.40
C LEU A 234 21.60 4.82 16.19
N LYS A 235 22.34 5.85 15.75
CA LYS A 235 23.53 6.35 16.46
C LYS A 235 23.28 6.60 17.94
N GLU A 236 22.12 7.16 18.29
CA GLU A 236 21.83 7.61 19.65
C GLU A 236 21.07 6.57 20.49
N HIS A 237 20.31 5.66 19.87
CA HIS A 237 19.44 4.69 20.56
C HIS A 237 18.78 3.68 19.59
N VAL A 238 18.16 2.63 20.13
CA VAL A 238 17.26 1.76 19.36
C VAL A 238 15.86 2.37 19.32
N SER A 239 15.27 2.49 18.13
CA SER A 239 13.89 2.95 17.95
C SER A 239 13.11 1.99 17.04
N ILE A 240 11.86 1.70 17.36
CA ILE A 240 10.98 0.94 16.46
C ILE A 240 10.28 1.94 15.53
N ARG A 241 10.40 1.71 14.22
CA ARG A 241 9.75 2.52 13.18
C ARG A 241 8.94 1.63 12.24
N ARG A 242 7.81 2.17 11.78
CA ARG A 242 6.94 1.49 10.83
C ARG A 242 7.22 1.98 9.40
N PHE A 243 7.43 1.04 8.49
CA PHE A 243 7.70 1.28 7.07
C PHE A 243 6.61 0.66 6.19
N PHE A 244 6.49 1.21 4.97
CA PHE A 244 5.61 0.74 3.92
C PHE A 244 6.43 0.19 2.78
N VAL A 245 6.19 -1.07 2.43
CA VAL A 245 6.93 -1.73 1.35
C VAL A 245 5.98 -2.43 0.39
N PRO A 246 6.15 -2.28 -0.94
CA PRO A 246 5.42 -3.07 -1.92
C PRO A 246 6.09 -4.42 -2.12
N VAL A 247 5.33 -5.51 -2.04
CA VAL A 247 5.80 -6.86 -2.36
C VAL A 247 4.99 -7.41 -3.51
N SER A 248 5.67 -7.72 -4.61
CA SER A 248 5.08 -8.09 -5.90
C SER A 248 5.50 -9.49 -6.32
N ARG A 249 4.56 -10.29 -6.85
CA ARG A 249 4.84 -11.63 -7.43
C ARG A 249 5.10 -11.53 -8.92
N TYR A 250 6.20 -12.15 -9.37
CA TYR A 250 6.63 -12.20 -10.76
C TYR A 250 6.57 -13.62 -11.31
N ASN A 251 5.81 -13.81 -12.39
CA ASN A 251 5.55 -15.13 -13.01
C ASN A 251 6.15 -15.31 -14.41
N GLY A 252 6.73 -14.27 -15.01
CA GLY A 252 7.40 -14.36 -16.31
C GLY A 252 8.73 -15.15 -16.30
N HIS A 253 9.10 -15.73 -15.16
CA HIS A 253 10.37 -16.44 -14.97
C HIS A 253 10.16 -17.79 -14.30
N ALA A 254 11.01 -18.77 -14.63
CA ALA A 254 11.12 -20.04 -13.93
C ALA A 254 12.46 -20.07 -13.15
N PRO A 255 12.45 -20.07 -11.80
CA PRO A 255 11.28 -20.09 -10.92
C PRO A 255 10.66 -18.70 -10.73
N ALA A 256 9.34 -18.69 -10.50
CA ALA A 256 8.60 -17.49 -10.10
C ALA A 256 9.10 -17.00 -8.73
N PHE A 257 9.12 -15.69 -8.52
CA PHE A 257 9.68 -15.08 -7.32
C PHE A 257 8.81 -13.93 -6.79
N TYR A 258 9.08 -13.53 -5.55
CA TYR A 258 8.58 -12.29 -4.97
C TYR A 258 9.69 -11.25 -5.00
N ALA A 259 9.35 -9.99 -5.25
CA ALA A 259 10.30 -8.90 -5.15
C ALA A 259 9.69 -7.70 -4.45
N SER A 260 10.56 -6.94 -3.78
CA SER A 260 10.22 -5.69 -3.10
C SER A 260 11.31 -4.68 -3.42
N CYS A 261 10.95 -3.55 -3.99
CA CYS A 261 11.87 -2.42 -4.12
C CYS A 261 11.69 -1.50 -2.92
N LEU A 262 12.80 -1.15 -2.28
CA LEU A 262 12.84 -0.39 -1.04
C LEU A 262 13.56 0.92 -1.33
N PRO A 263 12.87 1.94 -1.89
CA PRO A 263 13.50 3.21 -2.24
C PRO A 263 14.14 3.89 -1.02
N GLN A 264 13.60 3.68 0.19
CA GLN A 264 14.17 4.15 1.45
C GLN A 264 15.50 3.49 1.83
N ALA A 265 15.78 2.29 1.30
CA ALA A 265 17.02 1.55 1.51
C ALA A 265 17.91 1.50 0.26
N GLY A 266 17.48 2.12 -0.84
CA GLY A 266 18.23 2.14 -2.11
C GLY A 266 18.44 0.76 -2.74
N ILE A 267 17.67 -0.27 -2.36
CA ILE A 267 17.85 -1.64 -2.85
C ILE A 267 16.55 -2.28 -3.36
N SER A 268 16.73 -3.36 -4.14
CA SER A 268 15.67 -4.26 -4.56
C SER A 268 15.95 -5.67 -4.06
N ILE A 269 14.91 -6.32 -3.54
CA ILE A 269 14.96 -7.65 -2.94
C ILE A 269 14.25 -8.63 -3.86
N ARG A 270 14.82 -9.83 -3.99
CA ARG A 270 14.21 -10.97 -4.67
C ARG A 270 14.23 -12.19 -3.76
N ALA A 271 13.09 -12.84 -3.60
CA ALA A 271 12.92 -14.00 -2.73
C ALA A 271 12.02 -15.07 -3.36
N LYS A 272 12.07 -16.30 -2.86
CA LYS A 272 11.23 -17.39 -3.37
C LYS A 272 9.82 -17.33 -2.80
N THR A 273 9.69 -16.89 -1.55
CA THR A 273 8.42 -16.75 -0.84
C THR A 273 8.13 -15.30 -0.46
N PHE A 274 6.87 -15.04 -0.13
CA PHE A 274 6.43 -13.72 0.34
C PHE A 274 7.09 -13.35 1.68
N ASP A 275 7.13 -14.30 2.62
CA ASP A 275 7.68 -14.08 3.96
C ASP A 275 9.19 -13.78 3.90
N GLU A 276 9.93 -14.50 3.04
CA GLU A 276 11.34 -14.19 2.80
C GLU A 276 11.54 -12.76 2.25
N ALA A 277 10.67 -12.29 1.36
CA ALA A 277 10.74 -10.92 0.85
C ALA A 277 10.47 -9.88 1.95
N VAL A 278 9.52 -10.16 2.84
CA VAL A 278 9.16 -9.31 3.98
C VAL A 278 10.29 -9.22 5.01
N GLU A 279 10.87 -10.36 5.39
CA GLU A 279 11.97 -10.40 6.36
C GLU A 279 13.23 -9.75 5.78
N ALA A 280 13.60 -10.08 4.54
CA ALA A 280 14.73 -9.43 3.88
C ALA A 280 14.52 -7.90 3.76
N ALA A 281 13.27 -7.45 3.56
CA ALA A 281 12.96 -6.03 3.52
C ALA A 281 13.13 -5.34 4.88
N ARG A 282 12.74 -6.01 5.96
CA ARG A 282 12.99 -5.53 7.32
C ARG A 282 14.49 -5.39 7.57
N ASP A 283 15.27 -6.42 7.23
CA ASP A 283 16.72 -6.44 7.44
C ASP A 283 17.44 -5.37 6.62
N ALA A 284 17.06 -5.21 5.35
CA ALA A 284 17.62 -4.19 4.47
C ALA A 284 17.41 -2.76 5.00
N ILE A 285 16.19 -2.47 5.46
CA ILE A 285 15.87 -1.17 6.07
C ILE A 285 16.66 -1.00 7.36
N ALA A 286 16.69 -2.01 8.24
CA ALA A 286 17.44 -1.94 9.48
C ALA A 286 18.93 -1.68 9.24
N LEU A 287 19.51 -2.32 8.22
CA LEU A 287 20.91 -2.14 7.82
C LEU A 287 21.18 -0.72 7.31
N GLU A 288 20.34 -0.19 6.41
CA GLU A 288 20.48 1.17 5.87
C GLU A 288 20.49 2.25 6.96
N PHE A 289 19.67 2.07 8.00
CA PHE A 289 19.54 3.05 9.08
C PHE A 289 20.46 2.79 10.27
N ARG A 290 21.28 1.73 10.26
CA ARG A 290 22.09 1.27 11.42
C ARG A 290 23.06 2.32 11.98
N GLU A 291 23.47 3.28 11.15
CA GLU A 291 24.44 4.32 11.51
C GLU A 291 23.89 5.72 11.23
N LYS A 292 22.58 5.85 11.03
CA LYS A 292 21.92 7.14 10.85
C LYS A 292 21.44 7.70 12.19
N SER A 293 21.48 9.01 12.34
CA SER A 293 20.86 9.71 13.46
C SER A 293 19.33 9.69 13.33
N ALA A 294 18.64 9.93 14.44
CA ALA A 294 17.19 10.11 14.41
C ALA A 294 16.73 11.23 13.45
N GLU A 295 17.54 12.27 13.25
CA GLU A 295 17.26 13.37 12.32
C GLU A 295 17.41 12.92 10.86
N GLU A 296 18.49 12.20 10.53
CA GLU A 296 18.73 11.64 9.19
C GLU A 296 17.60 10.68 8.78
N VAL A 297 17.12 9.86 9.72
CA VAL A 297 15.97 8.98 9.52
C VAL A 297 14.70 9.80 9.33
N ALA A 298 14.47 10.81 10.17
CA ALA A 298 13.27 11.64 10.09
C ALA A 298 13.20 12.39 8.75
N ASP A 299 14.31 12.92 8.25
CA ASP A 299 14.37 13.62 6.96
C ASP A 299 14.07 12.70 5.79
N THR A 300 14.56 11.46 5.84
CA THR A 300 14.23 10.42 4.84
C THR A 300 12.73 10.11 4.83
N LEU A 301 12.09 10.09 6.00
CA LEU A 301 10.67 9.76 6.17
C LEU A 301 9.71 10.95 6.02
N LYS A 302 10.20 12.20 6.06
CA LYS A 302 9.38 13.42 5.96
C LYS A 302 8.66 13.57 4.61
N LYS A 303 9.14 12.88 3.57
CA LYS A 303 8.50 12.92 2.25
C LYS A 303 7.37 11.88 2.22
N PRO A 304 6.08 12.28 2.27
CA PRO A 304 4.99 11.31 2.13
C PRO A 304 5.10 10.66 0.76
N ILE A 305 5.35 9.36 0.77
CA ILE A 305 5.38 8.54 -0.43
C ILE A 305 3.98 7.99 -0.69
N MET A 306 3.58 7.99 -1.95
CA MET A 306 2.42 7.26 -2.43
C MET A 306 2.92 6.05 -3.21
N LEU A 307 2.43 4.87 -2.86
CA LEU A 307 2.73 3.65 -3.59
C LEU A 307 1.51 3.23 -4.39
N THR A 308 1.73 2.81 -5.64
CA THR A 308 0.67 2.31 -6.53
C THR A 308 1.22 1.30 -7.54
N ALA A 309 0.41 0.85 -8.49
CA ALA A 309 0.79 0.08 -9.67
C ALA A 309 0.58 0.90 -10.94
N ALA A 310 1.62 1.03 -11.77
CA ALA A 310 1.53 1.55 -13.14
C ALA A 310 1.07 0.45 -14.10
N ARG A 311 0.16 0.81 -15.01
CA ARG A 311 -0.34 -0.05 -16.09
C ARG A 311 0.41 0.22 -17.38
N VAL A 312 1.01 -0.84 -17.89
CA VAL A 312 1.80 -0.80 -19.12
C VAL A 312 1.02 -1.53 -20.20
N SER A 313 0.67 -0.81 -21.24
CA SER A 313 0.01 -1.40 -22.41
C SER A 313 1.08 -2.05 -23.28
N VAL A 314 0.84 -3.30 -23.70
CA VAL A 314 1.70 -3.95 -24.69
C VAL A 314 1.26 -3.45 -26.06
N ASN A 315 2.15 -2.73 -26.75
CA ASN A 315 1.95 -2.37 -28.16
C ASN A 315 2.10 -3.60 -29.07
#